data_AF-A0A3S8SAM0-F1
#
_entry.id   AF-A0A3S8SAM0-F1
#
_cell.length_a   1.000
_cell.length_b   1.000
_cell.length_c   1.000
_cell.angle_alpha   90.00
_cell.angle_beta   90.00
_cell.angle_gamma   90.00
#
_symmetry.space_group_name_H-M   'P 1'
#
loop_
_entity.id
_entity.type
_entity.pdbx_description
1 polymer ?
#
loop_
_entity_poly.entity_id
_entity_poly.type
_entity_poly.pdbx_seq_one_letter_code
_entity_poly.pdbx_strand_id
1 'polypeptide(L)'
;MLGIRYQGAGAQGKSIDEATGGVVRVKKHGSLTINTGTGGSTAIEAGHLDVQDGANVTINSKQDTHLGHAGDHWGPIMLGYADGDNNAEARIGKGANLTIKRTSSEASAPMISFGGGMANNGKTFRVEVNGGTLDLQDSAKDVATWQKSWVTNAPRAGMITMWGTGGNDTIEFNNPEYINLQRKNANQAGSMFRMEGSQNHFYINDPSTDYYQKYGNTAATVPVFKMPIIRVDADHPNELVDPSAYSRQINFVVKYDGAGELTPKDNVQTIDFKRTVTASPITGKIIEAGKYTTPWQSDQESFSDVVVPVVPGYHADKKMINGIKGVDSIEKTVNYAPNGRIIPVDPDNKELKDVKQPIYKTSATDATQVESGILLPKVKGYNCDLVTITPEDPGKDTKVTYKPIKKDDILVIKVGKNKATDTEAVKALEKPAEEAPAKIAEEKKNLLQLSQLKNLKKSNLLLQQLNQHLNLLKSQLFQNLRWLKLQKILKLKLKKQ
;
A
#
# COMPACT_ATOMS: atom_id res chain seq x y z
N MET A 1 30.31 49.76 5.72
CA MET A 1 29.18 50.10 4.81
C MET A 1 28.10 49.05 4.98
N LEU A 2 26.83 49.44 5.01
CA LEU A 2 25.68 48.52 5.11
C LEU A 2 25.10 48.25 3.72
N GLY A 3 24.67 47.01 3.45
CA GLY A 3 24.02 46.61 2.20
C GLY A 3 22.54 47.01 2.17
N ILE A 4 21.69 46.19 2.79
CA ILE A 4 20.26 46.44 2.95
C ILE A 4 19.97 46.70 4.43
N ARG A 5 19.33 47.84 4.73
CA ARG A 5 18.92 48.23 6.07
C ARG A 5 17.56 48.91 6.04
N TYR A 6 16.64 48.47 6.90
CA TYR A 6 15.41 49.23 7.17
C TYR A 6 15.68 50.30 8.23
N GLN A 7 15.32 51.56 7.97
CA GLN A 7 15.31 52.61 8.99
C GLN A 7 14.01 52.48 9.82
N GLY A 8 14.10 52.22 11.13
CA GLY A 8 12.96 52.17 12.05
C GLY A 8 12.78 50.84 12.79
N ALA A 9 11.55 50.57 13.26
CA ALA A 9 11.20 49.49 14.20
C ALA A 9 11.10 48.07 13.59
N GLY A 10 11.80 47.80 12.48
CA GLY A 10 11.84 46.46 11.87
C GLY A 10 10.46 45.94 11.42
N ALA A 11 10.17 44.69 11.76
CA ALA A 11 8.91 43.98 11.47
C ALA A 11 7.84 44.14 12.59
N GLN A 12 8.18 44.84 13.68
CA GLN A 12 7.29 45.16 14.80
C GLN A 12 6.63 43.92 15.44
N GLY A 13 7.34 42.80 15.47
CA GLY A 13 6.88 41.54 16.06
C GLY A 13 5.85 40.77 15.23
N LYS A 14 5.55 41.21 14.00
CA LYS A 14 4.73 40.44 13.06
C LYS A 14 5.48 39.20 12.55
N SER A 15 4.74 38.20 12.07
CA SER A 15 5.37 37.08 11.39
C SER A 15 5.94 37.52 10.04
N ILE A 16 6.87 36.74 9.48
CA ILE A 16 7.46 37.03 8.16
C ILE A 16 6.42 37.12 7.05
N ASP A 17 5.28 36.44 7.20
CA ASP A 17 4.17 36.44 6.23
C ASP A 17 3.21 37.63 6.42
N GLU A 18 3.05 38.10 7.65
CA GLU A 18 2.17 39.23 8.00
C GLU A 18 2.85 40.60 7.90
N ALA A 19 4.18 40.64 8.04
CA ALA A 19 4.94 41.87 8.11
C ALA A 19 4.88 42.65 6.79
N THR A 20 4.42 43.91 6.86
CA THR A 20 4.36 44.84 5.72
C THR A 20 5.65 45.66 5.55
N GLY A 21 6.59 45.55 6.48
CA GLY A 21 7.90 46.20 6.49
C GLY A 21 8.92 45.38 7.29
N GLY A 22 10.21 45.68 7.17
CA GLY A 22 11.26 44.96 7.91
C GLY A 22 11.58 43.54 7.40
N VAL A 23 11.09 43.14 6.23
CA VAL A 23 11.38 41.83 5.61
C VAL A 23 12.18 42.00 4.33
N VAL A 24 13.41 41.48 4.31
CA VAL A 24 14.12 41.28 3.05
C VAL A 24 13.58 40.02 2.40
N ARG A 25 12.76 40.18 1.36
CA ARG A 25 12.13 39.07 0.62
C ARG A 25 12.73 38.95 -0.77
N VAL A 26 13.48 37.88 -1.01
CA VAL A 26 13.94 37.51 -2.35
C VAL A 26 12.90 36.56 -2.92
N LYS A 27 12.10 37.08 -3.86
CA LYS A 27 10.97 36.36 -4.46
C LYS A 27 11.42 35.09 -5.18
N LYS A 28 10.49 34.16 -5.39
CA LYS A 28 10.73 32.88 -6.07
C LYS A 28 11.57 33.04 -7.34
N HIS A 29 12.60 32.22 -7.48
CA HIS A 29 13.59 32.26 -8.58
C HIS A 29 14.36 33.58 -8.75
N GLY A 30 14.23 34.52 -7.81
CA GLY A 30 14.99 35.76 -7.79
C GLY A 30 16.45 35.54 -7.40
N SER A 31 17.29 36.55 -7.63
CA SER A 31 18.69 36.52 -7.25
C SER A 31 19.10 37.82 -6.55
N LEU A 32 19.85 37.68 -5.45
CA LEU A 32 20.44 38.79 -4.70
C LEU A 32 21.91 38.46 -4.44
N THR A 33 22.81 39.33 -4.87
CA THR A 33 24.24 39.23 -4.55
C THR A 33 24.70 40.50 -3.86
N ILE A 34 25.32 40.37 -2.69
CA ILE A 34 25.86 41.49 -1.92
C ILE A 34 27.34 41.25 -1.67
N ASN A 35 28.17 42.24 -2.00
CA ASN A 35 29.59 42.25 -1.69
C ASN A 35 29.86 43.32 -0.64
N THR A 36 30.31 42.94 0.55
CA THR A 36 30.64 43.90 1.62
C THR A 36 32.15 44.09 1.75
N GLY A 37 32.54 45.33 2.07
CA GLY A 37 33.94 45.70 2.34
C GLY A 37 34.42 45.29 3.73
N THR A 38 35.60 45.78 4.10
CA THR A 38 36.20 45.58 5.44
C THR A 38 35.47 46.39 6.52
N GLY A 39 35.93 46.28 7.78
CA GLY A 39 35.28 46.87 8.95
C GLY A 39 33.99 46.16 9.34
N GLY A 40 33.16 46.77 10.20
CA GLY A 40 31.86 46.24 10.66
C GLY A 40 30.75 46.18 9.60
N SER A 41 31.09 45.90 8.34
CA SER A 41 30.15 45.91 7.22
C SER A 41 29.13 44.76 7.34
N THR A 42 27.84 45.12 7.35
CA THR A 42 26.70 44.20 7.45
C THR A 42 25.95 44.20 6.12
N ALA A 43 25.67 43.02 5.57
CA ALA A 43 25.00 42.90 4.28
C ALA A 43 23.49 43.09 4.41
N ILE A 44 22.87 42.50 5.44
CA ILE A 44 21.43 42.58 5.68
C ILE A 44 21.17 42.88 7.15
N GLU A 45 20.45 43.96 7.42
CA GLU A 45 19.84 44.31 8.70
C GLU A 45 18.32 44.44 8.52
N ALA A 46 17.57 43.50 9.11
CA ALA A 46 16.12 43.40 8.94
C ALA A 46 15.43 42.75 10.16
N GLY A 47 14.11 42.70 10.18
CA GLY A 47 13.35 41.84 11.10
C GLY A 47 13.36 40.40 10.62
N HIS A 48 13.16 40.18 9.32
CA HIS A 48 13.19 38.85 8.71
C HIS A 48 13.95 38.81 7.39
N LEU A 49 14.40 37.60 7.03
CA LEU A 49 14.91 37.25 5.72
C LEU A 49 14.08 36.11 5.15
N ASP A 50 13.41 36.35 4.02
CA ASP A 50 12.61 35.36 3.28
C ASP A 50 13.27 35.06 1.93
N VAL A 51 13.94 33.92 1.84
CA VAL A 51 14.52 33.41 0.59
C VAL A 51 13.57 32.38 0.01
N GLN A 52 12.68 32.82 -0.87
CA GLN A 52 11.57 31.98 -1.36
C GLN A 52 12.05 30.90 -2.34
N ASP A 53 11.16 29.94 -2.65
CA ASP A 53 11.48 28.78 -3.49
C ASP A 53 12.29 29.12 -4.75
N GLY A 54 13.39 28.39 -4.95
CA GLY A 54 14.29 28.55 -6.08
C GLY A 54 15.08 29.86 -6.12
N ALA A 55 14.95 30.75 -5.13
CA ALA A 55 15.69 32.01 -5.07
C ALA A 55 17.15 31.79 -4.65
N ASN A 56 18.03 32.73 -5.02
CA ASN A 56 19.46 32.65 -4.76
C ASN A 56 19.96 33.90 -4.06
N VAL A 57 20.56 33.74 -2.89
CA VAL A 57 21.18 34.83 -2.13
C VAL A 57 22.64 34.48 -1.89
N THR A 58 23.54 35.35 -2.36
CA THR A 58 24.98 35.21 -2.14
C THR A 58 25.54 36.46 -1.48
N ILE A 59 26.19 36.29 -0.34
CA ILE A 59 26.86 37.37 0.38
C ILE A 59 28.36 37.07 0.41
N ASN A 60 29.16 37.87 -0.28
CA ASN A 60 30.62 37.82 -0.18
C ASN A 60 31.08 38.92 0.77
N SER A 61 31.56 38.53 1.94
CA SER A 61 31.88 39.45 3.01
C SER A 61 33.39 39.52 3.27
N LYS A 62 33.92 40.75 3.24
CA LYS A 62 35.26 41.07 3.77
C LYS A 62 35.19 41.63 5.19
N GLN A 63 34.04 41.48 5.87
CA GLN A 63 33.79 42.04 7.20
C GLN A 63 34.92 41.72 8.17
N ASP A 64 35.32 42.73 8.92
CA ASP A 64 36.42 42.69 9.86
C ASP A 64 36.02 43.46 11.13
N THR A 65 35.90 42.76 12.27
CA THR A 65 35.37 43.32 13.53
C THR A 65 36.38 43.25 14.68
N HIS A 66 37.64 42.90 14.44
CA HIS A 66 38.66 42.83 15.50
C HIS A 66 38.96 44.19 16.17
N LEU A 67 38.77 45.31 15.45
CA LEU A 67 39.03 46.67 15.93
C LEU A 67 37.78 47.39 16.48
N GLY A 68 36.64 46.71 16.51
CA GLY A 68 35.36 47.24 16.98
C GLY A 68 34.23 46.26 16.66
N HIS A 69 33.36 46.01 17.63
CA HIS A 69 32.27 45.02 17.57
C HIS A 69 32.66 43.53 17.76
N ALA A 70 33.74 43.28 18.50
CA ALA A 70 34.17 41.92 18.81
C ALA A 70 33.18 41.18 19.72
N GLY A 71 32.71 40.01 19.28
CA GLY A 71 31.73 39.19 19.99
C GLY A 71 30.32 39.80 20.04
N ASP A 72 30.02 40.81 19.23
CA ASP A 72 28.70 41.44 19.17
C ASP A 72 27.79 40.81 18.10
N HIS A 73 26.54 41.29 18.02
CA HIS A 73 25.51 40.85 17.07
C HIS A 73 25.78 41.28 15.60
N TRP A 74 26.94 41.87 15.31
CA TRP A 74 27.27 42.50 14.04
C TRP A 74 27.78 41.50 12.99
N GLY A 75 26.91 40.57 12.55
CA GLY A 75 27.23 39.63 11.49
C GLY A 75 26.98 40.17 10.07
N PRO A 76 27.44 39.47 9.01
CA PRO A 76 26.99 39.71 7.64
C PRO A 76 25.46 39.78 7.50
N ILE A 77 24.73 38.96 8.27
CA ILE A 77 23.28 39.08 8.42
C ILE A 77 22.95 39.34 9.89
N MET A 78 22.10 40.32 10.13
CA MET A 78 21.55 40.68 11.42
C MET A 78 20.03 40.77 11.35
N LEU A 79 19.35 39.99 12.18
CA LEU A 79 17.90 39.88 12.21
C LEU A 79 17.33 40.22 13.59
N GLY A 80 16.16 40.87 13.63
CA GLY A 80 15.45 41.16 14.88
C GLY A 80 16.20 42.09 15.85
N TYR A 81 17.10 42.92 15.33
CA TYR A 81 17.88 43.87 16.12
C TYR A 81 17.06 45.06 16.62
N ALA A 82 16.06 45.50 15.83
CA ALA A 82 15.26 46.68 16.15
C ALA A 82 14.42 46.51 17.41
N ASP A 83 14.22 47.61 18.15
CA ASP A 83 13.31 47.66 19.29
C ASP A 83 11.88 47.33 18.83
N GLY A 84 11.22 46.39 19.52
CA GLY A 84 9.88 45.91 19.16
C GLY A 84 9.84 44.68 18.23
N ASP A 85 10.96 44.27 17.63
CA ASP A 85 11.06 42.99 16.92
C ASP A 85 11.13 41.84 17.92
N ASN A 86 9.96 41.39 18.36
CA ASN A 86 9.81 40.25 19.25
C ASN A 86 9.84 38.90 18.51
N ASN A 87 9.88 38.92 17.18
CA ASN A 87 9.95 37.76 16.32
C ASN A 87 10.92 38.05 15.18
N ALA A 88 11.84 37.14 14.88
CA ALA A 88 12.71 37.24 13.72
C ALA A 88 12.97 35.86 13.11
N GLU A 89 12.98 35.79 11.78
CA GLU A 89 13.06 34.54 11.05
C GLU A 89 13.96 34.68 9.83
N ALA A 90 14.88 33.73 9.65
CA ALA A 90 15.53 33.46 8.37
C ALA A 90 14.89 32.21 7.78
N ARG A 91 14.09 32.37 6.72
CA ARG A 91 13.40 31.28 6.02
C ARG A 91 14.02 31.04 4.66
N ILE A 92 14.35 29.78 4.37
CA ILE A 92 14.92 29.32 3.11
C ILE A 92 13.99 28.25 2.54
N GLY A 93 13.32 28.59 1.44
CA GLY A 93 12.34 27.74 0.76
C GLY A 93 12.95 26.64 -0.10
N LYS A 94 12.08 25.91 -0.81
CA LYS A 94 12.47 24.72 -1.54
C LYS A 94 13.34 25.05 -2.76
N GLY A 95 14.49 24.37 -2.90
CA GLY A 95 15.47 24.63 -3.95
C GLY A 95 16.08 26.03 -3.90
N ALA A 96 15.86 26.78 -2.82
CA ALA A 96 16.41 28.11 -2.63
C ALA A 96 17.82 28.00 -2.02
N ASN A 97 18.69 28.97 -2.29
CA ASN A 97 20.07 28.98 -1.83
C ASN A 97 20.36 30.24 -1.01
N LEU A 98 20.81 30.08 0.23
CA LEU A 98 21.45 31.14 1.01
C LEU A 98 22.93 30.80 1.23
N THR A 99 23.81 31.56 0.60
CA THR A 99 25.26 31.42 0.72
C THR A 99 25.88 32.66 1.33
N ILE A 100 26.70 32.48 2.37
CA ILE A 100 27.53 33.54 2.95
C ILE A 100 28.97 33.07 2.95
N LYS A 101 29.85 33.86 2.33
CA LYS A 101 31.29 33.62 2.26
C LYS A 101 32.01 34.78 2.91
N ARG A 102 32.49 34.59 4.14
CA ARG A 102 33.34 35.58 4.81
C ARG A 102 34.79 35.20 4.63
N THR A 103 35.57 36.05 3.97
CA THR A 103 36.98 35.76 3.63
C THR A 103 37.97 36.36 4.62
N SER A 104 37.55 37.31 5.47
CA SER A 104 38.42 37.92 6.47
C SER A 104 38.75 36.95 7.60
N SER A 105 40.02 36.90 8.01
CA SER A 105 40.47 36.23 9.23
C SER A 105 40.23 37.05 10.48
N GLU A 106 39.99 38.34 10.35
CA GLU A 106 39.95 39.26 11.49
C GLU A 106 38.51 39.56 11.95
N ALA A 107 37.53 38.82 11.42
CA ALA A 107 36.16 38.89 11.91
C ALA A 107 36.03 38.18 13.27
N SER A 108 35.21 38.77 14.13
CA SER A 108 34.92 38.35 15.49
C SER A 108 33.43 38.32 15.84
N ALA A 109 32.57 38.23 14.82
CA ALA A 109 31.12 38.28 14.92
C ALA A 109 30.47 37.03 14.27
N PRO A 110 29.22 36.67 14.62
CA PRO A 110 28.49 35.59 13.94
C PRO A 110 28.34 35.84 12.43
N MET A 111 28.01 34.80 11.68
CA MET A 111 27.63 34.94 10.27
C MET A 111 26.17 35.38 10.11
N ILE A 112 25.30 34.82 10.96
CA ILE A 112 23.90 35.22 11.10
C ILE A 112 23.65 35.48 12.58
N SER A 113 23.23 36.70 12.91
CA SER A 113 22.87 37.09 14.27
C SER A 113 21.38 37.36 14.39
N PHE A 114 20.78 36.96 15.50
CA PHE A 114 19.43 37.34 15.90
C PHE A 114 19.48 38.12 17.22
N GLY A 115 18.65 39.17 17.30
CA GLY A 115 18.50 39.99 18.51
C GLY A 115 19.67 40.94 18.77
N GLY A 116 19.45 41.85 19.71
CA GLY A 116 20.50 42.66 20.33
C GLY A 116 20.99 41.96 21.60
N GLY A 117 22.29 41.98 21.89
CA GLY A 117 22.92 41.28 23.03
C GLY A 117 22.57 41.83 24.43
N MET A 118 21.33 42.26 24.66
CA MET A 118 20.76 42.70 25.94
C MET A 118 19.60 41.75 26.35
N ALA A 119 19.02 41.94 27.54
CA ALA A 119 17.98 41.04 28.08
C ALA A 119 16.76 40.93 27.14
N ASN A 120 16.47 39.71 26.70
CA ASN A 120 15.33 39.39 25.84
C ASN A 120 14.08 39.10 26.65
N ASN A 121 13.13 40.04 26.63
CA ASN A 121 11.84 39.91 27.29
C ASN A 121 10.85 39.07 26.44
N GLY A 122 11.18 37.80 26.16
CA GLY A 122 10.28 36.85 25.47
C GLY A 122 10.30 36.88 23.93
N LYS A 123 11.45 37.20 23.30
CA LYS A 123 11.59 37.20 21.84
C LYS A 123 11.65 35.77 21.26
N THR A 124 11.19 35.58 20.02
CA THR A 124 11.25 34.30 19.30
C THR A 124 12.14 34.42 18.07
N PHE A 125 13.11 33.53 17.93
CA PHE A 125 14.01 33.51 16.78
C PHE A 125 13.98 32.17 16.05
N ARG A 126 13.92 32.22 14.72
CA ARG A 126 13.81 31.01 13.90
C ARG A 126 14.78 31.03 12.71
N VAL A 127 15.45 29.91 12.47
CA VAL A 127 16.07 29.58 11.18
C VAL A 127 15.33 28.37 10.63
N GLU A 128 14.74 28.52 9.45
CA GLU A 128 14.06 27.43 8.75
C GLU A 128 14.72 27.20 7.39
N VAL A 129 15.13 25.96 7.13
CA VAL A 129 15.51 25.47 5.81
C VAL A 129 14.52 24.39 5.41
N ASN A 130 13.66 24.66 4.43
CA ASN A 130 12.62 23.75 3.98
C ASN A 130 12.85 23.35 2.52
N GLY A 131 13.59 22.26 2.29
CA GLY A 131 13.91 21.81 0.93
C GLY A 131 15.00 22.61 0.22
N GLY A 132 15.68 23.55 0.90
CA GLY A 132 16.68 24.44 0.31
C GLY A 132 18.09 24.22 0.84
N THR A 133 18.98 25.17 0.52
CA THR A 133 20.40 25.14 0.84
C THR A 133 20.80 26.29 1.74
N LEU A 134 21.53 25.97 2.82
CA LEU A 134 22.22 26.92 3.67
C LEU A 134 23.73 26.64 3.63
N ASP A 135 24.50 27.58 3.09
CA ASP A 135 25.96 27.45 2.92
C ASP A 135 26.69 28.62 3.58
N LEU A 136 27.22 28.37 4.78
CA LEU A 136 27.99 29.33 5.57
C LEU A 136 29.46 28.94 5.57
N GLN A 137 30.30 29.80 4.99
CA GLN A 137 31.73 29.62 4.85
C GLN A 137 32.47 30.75 5.54
N ASP A 138 33.07 30.44 6.69
CA ASP A 138 33.72 31.43 7.56
C ASP A 138 35.24 31.25 7.60
N SER A 139 35.97 32.30 7.24
CA SER A 139 37.42 32.36 7.41
C SER A 139 37.85 33.12 8.67
N ALA A 140 36.95 33.52 9.57
CA ALA A 140 37.27 34.26 10.79
C ALA A 140 38.23 33.52 11.75
N LYS A 141 39.06 34.24 12.51
CA LYS A 141 40.06 33.69 13.45
C LYS A 141 39.55 33.56 14.88
N ASP A 142 39.84 32.40 15.48
CA ASP A 142 39.76 32.12 16.93
C ASP A 142 38.46 32.61 17.61
N VAL A 143 37.36 31.99 17.18
CA VAL A 143 35.99 32.25 17.66
C VAL A 143 35.80 32.00 19.15
N ALA A 144 36.67 31.19 19.73
CA ALA A 144 36.66 30.84 21.16
C ALA A 144 37.21 31.95 22.06
N THR A 145 37.95 32.93 21.52
CA THR A 145 38.53 34.06 22.25
C THR A 145 37.83 35.39 21.97
N TRP A 146 36.71 35.38 21.24
CA TRP A 146 35.86 36.54 21.01
C TRP A 146 35.21 37.00 22.34
N GLN A 147 35.96 37.77 23.13
CA GLN A 147 35.48 38.48 24.31
C GLN A 147 35.15 39.91 23.91
N LYS A 148 34.00 40.42 24.36
CA LYS A 148 33.69 41.86 24.25
C LYS A 148 34.73 42.63 25.08
N SER A 149 35.36 43.64 24.49
CA SER A 149 36.44 44.40 25.13
C SER A 149 36.05 45.12 26.43
N TRP A 150 34.75 45.24 26.73
CA TRP A 150 34.22 45.92 27.92
C TRP A 150 33.44 45.00 28.87
N VAL A 151 33.32 43.70 28.56
CA VAL A 151 32.60 42.72 29.40
C VAL A 151 33.51 41.53 29.69
N THR A 152 34.02 41.48 30.93
CA THR A 152 34.69 40.28 31.45
C THR A 152 33.71 39.10 31.41
N ASN A 153 34.10 37.99 30.78
CA ASN A 153 33.27 36.78 30.58
C ASN A 153 32.15 36.89 29.52
N ALA A 154 32.32 37.74 28.50
CA ALA A 154 31.40 37.76 27.37
C ALA A 154 31.25 36.34 26.73
N PRO A 155 30.02 35.87 26.46
CA PRO A 155 29.83 34.53 25.97
C PRO A 155 30.30 34.33 24.52
N ARG A 156 30.87 33.16 24.20
CA ARG A 156 31.40 32.83 22.87
C ARG A 156 30.29 32.73 21.81
N ALA A 157 30.40 33.47 20.70
CA ALA A 157 29.44 33.44 19.60
C ALA A 157 29.53 32.17 18.73
N GLY A 158 28.42 31.80 18.09
CA GLY A 158 28.36 30.77 17.06
C GLY A 158 28.39 31.35 15.63
N MET A 159 28.47 30.50 14.60
CA MET A 159 28.27 30.94 13.21
C MET A 159 26.85 31.47 13.02
N ILE A 160 25.86 30.79 13.60
CA ILE A 160 24.53 31.34 13.83
C ILE A 160 24.42 31.61 15.33
N THR A 161 24.05 32.84 15.68
CA THR A 161 23.87 33.22 17.08
C THR A 161 22.51 33.86 17.29
N MET A 162 21.76 33.33 18.23
CA MET A 162 20.51 33.88 18.72
C MET A 162 20.78 34.43 20.12
N TRP A 163 20.87 35.76 20.21
CA TRP A 163 21.22 36.45 21.45
C TRP A 163 19.99 36.71 22.31
N GLY A 164 20.18 36.60 23.63
CA GLY A 164 19.32 37.09 24.70
C GLY A 164 18.59 35.97 25.47
N THR A 165 18.54 36.12 26.79
CA THR A 165 18.32 35.05 27.77
C THR A 165 16.85 34.69 28.05
N GLY A 166 15.93 35.00 27.15
CA GLY A 166 14.49 34.78 27.35
C GLY A 166 13.74 34.63 26.03
N GLY A 167 12.68 33.81 26.03
CA GLY A 167 11.91 33.46 24.84
C GLY A 167 12.36 32.14 24.18
N ASN A 168 12.12 32.02 22.88
CA ASN A 168 12.18 30.75 22.14
C ASN A 168 13.09 30.83 20.91
N ASP A 169 14.14 30.03 20.90
CA ASP A 169 15.07 29.91 19.77
C ASP A 169 14.82 28.58 19.05
N THR A 170 14.70 28.61 17.73
CA THR A 170 14.43 27.40 16.94
C THR A 170 15.24 27.36 15.66
N ILE A 171 15.87 26.23 15.39
CA ILE A 171 16.53 25.93 14.11
C ILE A 171 15.90 24.66 13.56
N GLU A 172 15.39 24.74 12.34
CA GLU A 172 14.68 23.65 11.66
C GLU A 172 15.25 23.42 10.27
N PHE A 173 15.78 22.23 10.04
CA PHE A 173 16.21 21.76 8.73
C PHE A 173 15.26 20.65 8.26
N ASN A 174 14.27 21.04 7.46
CA ASN A 174 13.21 20.19 6.94
C ASN A 174 13.56 19.75 5.50
N ASN A 175 13.97 18.49 5.35
CA ASN A 175 14.40 17.86 4.11
C ASN A 175 15.35 18.77 3.30
N PRO A 176 16.42 19.32 3.91
CA PRO A 176 17.28 20.29 3.25
C PRO A 176 17.96 19.66 2.02
N GLU A 177 18.17 20.46 0.98
CA GLU A 177 18.97 20.03 -0.17
C GLU A 177 20.45 19.95 0.21
N TYR A 178 20.95 20.96 0.95
CA TYR A 178 22.32 21.01 1.41
C TYR A 178 22.49 21.93 2.63
N ILE A 179 23.20 21.47 3.66
CA ILE A 179 23.62 22.31 4.78
C ILE A 179 25.15 22.25 4.88
N ASN A 180 25.80 23.39 4.71
CA ASN A 180 27.24 23.53 4.94
C ASN A 180 27.51 24.63 5.96
N LEU A 181 28.16 24.24 7.06
CA LEU A 181 28.58 25.15 8.12
C LEU A 181 30.06 24.91 8.32
N GLN A 182 30.87 25.71 7.65
CA GLN A 182 32.30 25.51 7.58
C GLN A 182 33.06 26.69 8.18
N ARG A 183 33.96 26.39 9.12
CA ARG A 183 35.11 27.23 9.41
C ARG A 183 36.31 26.77 8.59
N LYS A 184 36.85 27.67 7.77
CA LYS A 184 37.86 27.34 6.75
C LYS A 184 39.30 27.38 7.26
N ASN A 185 39.57 28.13 8.31
CA ASN A 185 40.92 28.24 8.86
C ASN A 185 41.24 27.03 9.74
N ALA A 186 42.45 26.49 9.59
CA ALA A 186 42.90 25.32 10.33
C ALA A 186 42.98 25.57 11.85
N ASN A 187 42.72 24.53 12.66
CA ASN A 187 42.88 24.50 14.12
C ASN A 187 41.97 25.46 14.93
N GLN A 188 40.75 25.72 14.44
CA GLN A 188 39.83 26.63 15.12
C GLN A 188 38.76 25.91 15.91
N ALA A 189 38.80 26.07 17.23
CA ALA A 189 37.68 25.73 18.10
C ALA A 189 36.60 26.84 18.03
N GLY A 190 35.32 26.44 18.02
CA GLY A 190 34.20 27.37 18.12
C GLY A 190 32.85 26.68 17.91
N SER A 191 31.76 27.30 18.35
CA SER A 191 30.41 26.73 18.25
C SER A 191 29.79 27.01 16.88
N MET A 192 29.11 26.06 16.23
CA MET A 192 28.36 26.38 14.99
C MET A 192 27.10 27.19 15.28
N PHE A 193 26.47 26.89 16.40
CA PHE A 193 25.26 27.54 16.87
C PHE A 193 25.47 28.06 18.29
N ARG A 194 24.86 29.20 18.59
CA ARG A 194 24.63 29.70 19.95
C ARG A 194 23.17 30.10 20.04
N MET A 195 22.47 29.59 21.04
CA MET A 195 21.07 29.89 21.32
C MET A 195 20.97 30.20 22.81
N GLU A 196 20.38 31.35 23.14
CA GLU A 196 20.32 31.87 24.51
C GLU A 196 18.89 31.88 25.06
N GLY A 197 17.90 31.52 24.25
CA GLY A 197 16.50 31.47 24.65
C GLY A 197 16.28 30.60 25.90
N SER A 198 15.19 30.91 26.63
CA SER A 198 14.73 30.06 27.73
C SER A 198 14.27 28.68 27.25
N GLN A 199 13.86 28.57 25.99
CA GLN A 199 13.63 27.31 25.29
C GLN A 199 14.41 27.34 23.98
N ASN A 200 15.18 26.28 23.72
CA ASN A 200 16.02 26.15 22.52
C ASN A 200 15.69 24.84 21.82
N HIS A 201 15.28 24.90 20.56
CA HIS A 201 14.92 23.73 19.77
C HIS A 201 15.77 23.63 18.51
N PHE A 202 16.24 22.42 18.21
CA PHE A 202 17.01 22.14 16.99
C PHE A 202 16.47 20.86 16.36
N TYR A 203 15.91 20.98 15.15
CA TYR A 203 15.29 19.90 14.42
C TYR A 203 16.00 19.67 13.07
N ILE A 204 16.29 18.41 12.76
CA ILE A 204 16.64 17.97 11.41
C ILE A 204 15.64 16.88 11.02
N ASN A 205 14.83 17.18 10.01
CA ASN A 205 13.77 16.33 9.49
C ASN A 205 14.12 15.89 8.06
N ASP A 206 15.08 14.98 7.91
CA ASP A 206 15.52 14.43 6.61
C ASP A 206 15.22 12.91 6.55
N PRO A 207 14.42 12.43 5.58
CA PRO A 207 14.16 11.01 5.38
C PRO A 207 15.34 10.24 4.76
N SER A 208 16.40 10.93 4.29
CA SER A 208 17.56 10.31 3.64
C SER A 208 18.46 9.54 4.62
N THR A 209 19.03 8.42 4.15
CA THR A 209 19.94 7.56 4.94
C THR A 209 21.41 7.98 4.90
N ASP A 210 21.74 9.01 4.12
CA ASP A 210 23.12 9.30 3.70
C ASP A 210 23.70 10.47 4.51
N TYR A 211 23.97 10.19 5.79
CA TYR A 211 24.78 11.07 6.63
C TYR A 211 26.27 10.79 6.42
N TYR A 212 27.00 11.71 5.77
CA TYR A 212 28.46 11.68 5.69
C TYR A 212 29.09 12.58 6.77
N GLN A 213 29.54 11.98 7.88
CA GLN A 213 30.45 12.63 8.82
C GLN A 213 31.89 12.34 8.38
N LYS A 214 32.59 13.32 7.78
CA LYS A 214 34.03 13.21 7.57
C LYS A 214 34.75 13.59 8.87
N TYR A 215 35.24 12.59 9.59
CA TYR A 215 36.16 12.78 10.71
C TYR A 215 37.52 13.23 10.16
N GLY A 216 37.77 14.53 10.16
CA GLY A 216 39.13 15.04 10.20
C GLY A 216 39.64 14.94 11.65
N ASN A 217 40.70 14.18 11.89
CA ASN A 217 41.33 14.04 13.20
C ASN A 217 41.80 15.40 13.73
N THR A 218 40.97 16.07 14.55
CA THR A 218 41.31 16.86 15.76
C THR A 218 40.06 17.53 16.31
N ALA A 219 39.66 17.15 17.53
CA ALA A 219 38.78 17.85 18.48
C ALA A 219 37.72 18.84 17.92
N ALA A 220 36.67 18.32 17.29
CA ALA A 220 35.41 19.03 17.08
C ALA A 220 34.26 18.00 17.02
N THR A 221 33.72 17.63 18.17
CA THR A 221 32.58 16.72 18.25
C THR A 221 31.30 17.50 17.92
N VAL A 222 30.76 17.27 16.73
CA VAL A 222 29.43 17.72 16.31
C VAL A 222 28.38 16.83 16.98
N PRO A 223 27.45 17.34 17.80
CA PRO A 223 26.31 16.56 18.24
C PRO A 223 25.35 16.37 17.05
N VAL A 224 25.22 15.13 16.58
CA VAL A 224 24.17 14.74 15.64
C VAL A 224 23.02 14.18 16.45
N PHE A 225 21.92 14.94 16.54
CA PHE A 225 20.67 14.43 17.10
C PHE A 225 19.95 13.63 16.02
N LYS A 226 20.08 12.31 16.07
CA LYS A 226 19.17 11.41 15.35
C LYS A 226 17.84 11.42 16.08
N MET A 227 16.74 11.67 15.39
CA MET A 227 15.48 11.17 15.90
C MET A 227 15.55 9.64 15.82
N PRO A 228 15.42 8.92 16.96
CA PRO A 228 15.34 7.47 16.91
C PRO A 228 14.13 7.08 16.04
N ILE A 229 14.28 6.06 15.21
CA ILE A 229 13.18 5.46 14.45
C ILE A 229 13.04 4.02 14.90
N ILE A 230 11.82 3.51 14.85
CA ILE A 230 11.52 2.12 15.20
C ILE A 230 10.90 1.40 14.01
N ARG A 231 11.21 0.10 13.96
CA ARG A 231 10.51 -0.88 13.13
C ARG A 231 9.23 -1.27 13.86
N VAL A 232 8.09 -1.19 13.20
CA VAL A 232 6.81 -1.65 13.77
C VAL A 232 6.14 -2.64 12.81
N ASP A 233 5.81 -3.81 13.33
CA ASP A 233 5.09 -4.88 12.63
C ASP A 233 4.39 -5.80 13.65
N ALA A 234 3.80 -6.91 13.19
CA ALA A 234 3.08 -7.85 14.04
C ALA A 234 3.97 -8.50 15.12
N ASP A 235 5.26 -8.70 14.84
CA ASP A 235 6.21 -9.30 15.77
C ASP A 235 6.88 -8.23 16.67
N HIS A 236 6.82 -6.96 16.25
CA HIS A 236 7.37 -5.80 16.97
C HIS A 236 6.31 -4.70 17.10
N PRO A 237 5.24 -4.89 17.89
CA PRO A 237 4.19 -3.89 18.04
C PRO A 237 4.67 -2.66 18.81
N ASN A 238 4.00 -1.53 18.62
CA ASN A 238 4.22 -0.32 19.40
C ASN A 238 2.87 0.32 19.78
N GLU A 239 2.68 0.65 21.06
CA GLU A 239 1.41 1.16 21.59
C GLU A 239 0.95 2.49 20.96
N LEU A 240 1.88 3.28 20.41
CA LEU A 240 1.57 4.56 19.75
C LEU A 240 1.20 4.40 18.28
N VAL A 241 1.30 3.19 17.72
CA VAL A 241 1.02 2.90 16.30
C VAL A 241 -0.16 1.96 16.20
N ASP A 242 -1.21 2.40 15.51
CA ASP A 242 -2.40 1.58 15.27
C ASP A 242 -2.06 0.31 14.46
N PRO A 243 -2.45 -0.90 14.92
CA PRO A 243 -2.22 -2.15 14.20
C PRO A 243 -2.70 -2.17 12.75
N SER A 244 -3.75 -1.42 12.41
CA SER A 244 -4.26 -1.27 11.04
C SER A 244 -3.21 -0.70 10.07
N ALA A 245 -2.19 -0.01 10.61
CA ALA A 245 -1.08 0.49 9.83
C ALA A 245 -0.19 -0.63 9.27
N TYR A 246 -0.14 -1.80 9.89
CA TYR A 246 0.79 -2.88 9.53
C TYR A 246 0.16 -4.28 9.44
N SER A 247 -1.11 -4.42 9.83
CA SER A 247 -1.88 -5.66 9.71
C SER A 247 -3.32 -5.35 9.32
N ARG A 248 -3.86 -6.07 8.33
CA ARG A 248 -5.26 -5.98 7.94
C ARG A 248 -5.75 -7.30 7.37
N GLN A 249 -7.05 -7.52 7.40
CA GLN A 249 -7.72 -8.70 6.83
C GLN A 249 -8.71 -8.30 5.75
N ILE A 250 -8.87 -9.18 4.76
CA ILE A 250 -9.98 -9.11 3.80
C ILE A 250 -10.76 -10.42 3.81
N ASN A 251 -12.08 -10.33 3.58
CA ASN A 251 -12.99 -11.48 3.65
C ASN A 251 -13.71 -11.72 2.32
N PHE A 252 -13.87 -12.99 1.95
CA PHE A 252 -14.75 -13.43 0.88
C PHE A 252 -15.88 -14.26 1.48
N VAL A 253 -17.12 -13.76 1.33
CA VAL A 253 -18.31 -14.38 1.93
C VAL A 253 -19.25 -14.84 0.83
N VAL A 254 -19.56 -16.13 0.79
CA VAL A 254 -20.65 -16.69 -0.04
C VAL A 254 -21.83 -17.01 0.88
N LYS A 255 -22.90 -16.23 0.72
CA LYS A 255 -24.17 -16.41 1.42
C LYS A 255 -25.10 -17.33 0.65
N TYR A 256 -25.88 -18.08 1.39
CA TYR A 256 -26.88 -19.00 0.83
C TYR A 256 -28.28 -18.58 1.28
N ASP A 257 -29.26 -18.67 0.39
CA ASP A 257 -30.66 -18.35 0.70
C ASP A 257 -31.64 -19.26 -0.07
N GLY A 258 -32.88 -19.36 0.40
CA GLY A 258 -33.99 -19.97 -0.35
C GLY A 258 -34.31 -21.45 -0.06
N ALA A 259 -33.59 -22.11 0.85
CA ALA A 259 -33.88 -23.52 1.25
C ALA A 259 -34.53 -23.66 2.64
N GLY A 260 -35.08 -22.57 3.19
CA GLY A 260 -35.72 -22.56 4.51
C GLY A 260 -34.75 -22.97 5.62
N GLU A 261 -35.18 -23.86 6.52
CA GLU A 261 -34.34 -24.38 7.61
C GLU A 261 -33.16 -25.23 7.14
N LEU A 262 -33.16 -25.68 5.87
CA LEU A 262 -32.07 -26.44 5.26
C LEU A 262 -31.04 -25.55 4.55
N THR A 263 -31.18 -24.23 4.64
CA THR A 263 -30.23 -23.28 4.06
C THR A 263 -28.84 -23.47 4.68
N PRO A 264 -27.79 -23.72 3.86
CA PRO A 264 -26.43 -23.88 4.38
C PRO A 264 -25.93 -22.64 5.10
N LYS A 265 -24.93 -22.81 5.97
CA LYS A 265 -24.21 -21.69 6.58
C LYS A 265 -23.32 -21.00 5.55
N ASP A 266 -23.14 -19.69 5.70
CA ASP A 266 -22.24 -18.89 4.88
C ASP A 266 -20.82 -19.49 4.83
N ASN A 267 -20.23 -19.47 3.64
CA ASN A 267 -18.82 -19.80 3.45
C ASN A 267 -18.00 -18.51 3.60
N VAL A 268 -17.12 -18.46 4.59
CA VAL A 268 -16.24 -17.31 4.85
C VAL A 268 -14.80 -17.73 4.66
N GLN A 269 -14.09 -17.02 3.79
CA GLN A 269 -12.64 -17.14 3.62
C GLN A 269 -11.98 -15.81 3.99
N THR A 270 -10.83 -15.87 4.65
CA THR A 270 -10.10 -14.69 5.11
C THR A 270 -8.66 -14.75 4.60
N ILE A 271 -8.16 -13.62 4.11
CA ILE A 271 -6.76 -13.44 3.73
C ILE A 271 -6.15 -12.34 4.61
N ASP A 272 -5.05 -12.69 5.26
CA ASP A 272 -4.25 -11.75 6.06
C ASP A 272 -3.25 -11.00 5.19
N PHE A 273 -3.20 -9.68 5.37
CA PHE A 273 -2.17 -8.82 4.83
C PHE A 273 -1.32 -8.25 5.96
N LYS A 274 0.00 -8.31 5.77
CA LYS A 274 0.99 -7.79 6.70
C LYS A 274 2.00 -6.91 5.97
N ARG A 275 2.58 -5.95 6.70
CA ARG A 275 3.75 -5.19 6.27
C ARG A 275 4.55 -4.73 7.49
N THR A 276 5.69 -4.12 7.23
CA THR A 276 6.46 -3.37 8.23
C THR A 276 6.33 -1.88 7.95
N VAL A 277 6.26 -1.07 9.00
CA VAL A 277 6.29 0.40 8.91
C VAL A 277 7.44 0.99 9.73
N THR A 278 7.88 2.17 9.32
CA THR A 278 8.83 2.99 10.09
C THR A 278 8.06 4.04 10.88
N ALA A 279 8.31 4.16 12.18
CA ALA A 279 7.63 5.15 13.00
C ALA A 279 8.57 5.90 13.95
N SER A 280 8.13 7.06 14.42
CA SER A 280 8.75 7.78 15.53
C SER A 280 8.40 7.08 16.86
N PRO A 281 9.38 6.70 17.70
CA PRO A 281 9.13 6.11 19.01
C PRO A 281 8.61 7.12 20.03
N ILE A 282 8.67 8.42 19.72
CA ILE A 282 8.23 9.49 20.62
C ILE A 282 6.76 9.84 20.33
N THR A 283 6.35 9.81 19.07
CA THR A 283 5.02 10.32 18.65
C THR A 283 4.11 9.27 18.02
N GLY A 284 4.61 8.09 17.67
CA GLY A 284 3.86 7.07 16.92
C GLY A 284 3.59 7.43 15.45
N LYS A 285 4.02 8.62 14.98
CA LYS A 285 3.79 9.02 13.59
C LYS A 285 4.57 8.12 12.63
N ILE A 286 3.87 7.62 11.63
CA ILE A 286 4.44 6.82 10.54
C ILE A 286 5.25 7.73 9.61
N ILE A 287 6.43 7.26 9.25
CA ILE A 287 7.32 7.93 8.30
C ILE A 287 7.12 7.25 6.93
N GLU A 288 6.51 7.98 5.99
CA GLU A 288 6.31 7.52 4.62
C GLU A 288 7.65 7.19 3.96
N ALA A 289 7.70 6.06 3.25
CA ALA A 289 8.93 5.53 2.65
C ALA A 289 10.12 5.40 3.63
N GLY A 290 9.87 5.31 4.94
CA GLY A 290 10.92 5.16 5.94
C GLY A 290 11.70 3.85 5.80
N LYS A 291 12.89 3.81 6.44
CA LYS A 291 13.89 2.73 6.34
C LYS A 291 13.36 1.29 6.41
N TYR A 292 12.37 1.04 7.26
CA TYR A 292 11.79 -0.29 7.50
C TYR A 292 10.48 -0.53 6.76
N THR A 293 9.97 0.46 6.02
CA THR A 293 8.65 0.39 5.41
C THR A 293 8.64 -0.59 4.22
N THR A 294 7.74 -1.57 4.24
CA THR A 294 7.56 -2.56 3.16
C THR A 294 6.20 -2.43 2.49
N PRO A 295 6.04 -2.92 1.24
CA PRO A 295 4.72 -3.14 0.66
C PRO A 295 3.88 -4.12 1.49
N TRP A 296 2.57 -4.07 1.31
CA TRP A 296 1.67 -5.10 1.82
C TRP A 296 1.95 -6.45 1.15
N GLN A 297 1.99 -7.50 1.96
CA GLN A 297 2.21 -8.88 1.53
C GLN A 297 1.19 -9.80 2.16
N SER A 298 0.91 -10.91 1.49
CA SER A 298 0.08 -12.00 1.97
C SER A 298 0.65 -13.32 1.44
N ASP A 299 0.42 -14.40 2.19
CA ASP A 299 0.76 -15.77 1.76
C ASP A 299 -0.23 -16.32 0.72
N GLN A 300 -1.35 -15.61 0.51
CA GLN A 300 -2.40 -15.98 -0.43
C GLN A 300 -2.67 -14.84 -1.41
N GLU A 301 -2.61 -15.13 -2.71
CA GLU A 301 -2.91 -14.14 -3.76
C GLU A 301 -4.42 -14.07 -4.10
N SER A 302 -5.18 -15.13 -3.80
CA SER A 302 -6.59 -15.26 -4.18
C SER A 302 -7.38 -16.13 -3.20
N PHE A 303 -8.68 -15.88 -3.12
CA PHE A 303 -9.63 -16.79 -2.48
C PHE A 303 -9.77 -18.08 -3.30
N SER A 304 -10.15 -19.18 -2.63
CA SER A 304 -10.40 -20.48 -3.26
C SER A 304 -11.82 -20.56 -3.83
N ASP A 305 -12.00 -21.44 -4.83
CA ASP A 305 -13.33 -21.75 -5.35
C ASP A 305 -14.23 -22.33 -4.25
N VAL A 306 -15.49 -21.90 -4.24
CA VAL A 306 -16.51 -22.40 -3.32
C VAL A 306 -17.48 -23.28 -4.11
N VAL A 307 -17.43 -24.59 -3.85
CA VAL A 307 -18.44 -25.52 -4.34
C VAL A 307 -19.74 -25.29 -3.58
N VAL A 308 -20.84 -25.12 -4.30
CA VAL A 308 -22.16 -24.90 -3.69
C VAL A 308 -22.67 -26.21 -3.07
N PRO A 309 -23.07 -26.22 -1.78
CA PRO A 309 -23.59 -27.42 -1.12
C PRO A 309 -24.84 -27.97 -1.81
N VAL A 310 -24.96 -29.30 -1.88
CA VAL A 310 -26.18 -29.96 -2.34
C VAL A 310 -27.20 -29.97 -1.20
N VAL A 311 -28.41 -29.45 -1.46
CA VAL A 311 -29.52 -29.46 -0.50
C VAL A 311 -30.64 -30.37 -1.03
N PRO A 312 -30.99 -31.46 -0.32
CA PRO A 312 -32.03 -32.38 -0.78
C PRO A 312 -33.38 -31.70 -1.02
N GLY A 313 -33.96 -31.90 -2.20
CA GLY A 313 -35.27 -31.34 -2.58
C GLY A 313 -35.20 -29.91 -3.12
N TYR A 314 -34.01 -29.34 -3.25
CA TYR A 314 -33.76 -28.02 -3.82
C TYR A 314 -32.68 -28.08 -4.89
N HIS A 315 -32.66 -27.08 -5.77
CA HIS A 315 -31.57 -26.82 -6.70
C HIS A 315 -31.09 -25.38 -6.54
N ALA A 316 -29.79 -25.15 -6.70
CA ALA A 316 -29.16 -23.85 -6.65
C ALA A 316 -29.12 -23.19 -8.03
N ASP A 317 -29.03 -21.86 -8.06
CA ASP A 317 -28.80 -21.07 -9.27
C ASP A 317 -27.37 -21.23 -9.83
N LYS A 318 -26.43 -21.65 -8.98
CA LYS A 318 -25.01 -21.79 -9.30
C LYS A 318 -24.45 -23.08 -8.72
N LYS A 319 -23.55 -23.72 -9.46
CA LYS A 319 -22.81 -24.91 -9.00
C LYS A 319 -21.60 -24.54 -8.14
N MET A 320 -20.98 -23.41 -8.44
CA MET A 320 -19.70 -22.99 -7.88
C MET A 320 -19.57 -21.48 -7.97
N ILE A 321 -18.87 -20.89 -7.01
CA ILE A 321 -18.36 -19.52 -7.09
C ILE A 321 -16.84 -19.59 -7.25
N ASN A 322 -16.33 -19.08 -8.36
CA ASN A 322 -14.90 -19.06 -8.63
C ASN A 322 -14.18 -18.08 -7.68
N GLY A 323 -12.98 -18.46 -7.26
CA GLY A 323 -12.06 -17.64 -6.50
C GLY A 323 -11.70 -16.35 -7.22
N ILE A 324 -11.54 -15.28 -6.45
CA ILE A 324 -11.20 -13.94 -6.96
C ILE A 324 -9.88 -13.51 -6.31
N LYS A 325 -9.07 -12.72 -7.04
CA LYS A 325 -7.85 -12.12 -6.50
C LYS A 325 -8.17 -11.28 -5.26
N GLY A 326 -7.44 -11.50 -4.18
CA GLY A 326 -7.63 -10.80 -2.91
C GLY A 326 -7.13 -9.35 -2.99
N VAL A 327 -8.00 -8.43 -3.43
CA VAL A 327 -7.71 -6.99 -3.42
C VAL A 327 -8.52 -6.23 -2.39
N ASP A 328 -9.73 -6.72 -2.09
CA ASP A 328 -10.66 -6.18 -1.10
C ASP A 328 -11.63 -7.26 -0.63
N SER A 329 -12.43 -6.96 0.39
CA SER A 329 -13.50 -7.84 0.88
C SER A 329 -14.68 -7.88 -0.09
N ILE A 330 -15.24 -9.06 -0.34
CA ILE A 330 -16.29 -9.30 -1.34
C ILE A 330 -17.37 -10.22 -0.77
N GLU A 331 -18.63 -9.93 -1.08
CA GLU A 331 -19.77 -10.79 -0.77
C GLU A 331 -20.48 -11.27 -2.05
N LYS A 332 -20.94 -12.52 -2.06
CA LYS A 332 -21.74 -13.14 -3.13
C LYS A 332 -22.90 -13.94 -2.52
N THR A 333 -23.99 -14.04 -3.27
CA THR A 333 -25.17 -14.82 -2.87
C THR A 333 -25.46 -15.94 -3.87
N VAL A 334 -25.86 -17.09 -3.34
CA VAL A 334 -26.37 -18.26 -4.05
C VAL A 334 -27.79 -18.52 -3.57
N ASN A 335 -28.71 -18.71 -4.51
CA ASN A 335 -30.12 -18.90 -4.20
C ASN A 335 -30.53 -20.33 -4.53
N TYR A 336 -31.30 -20.93 -3.64
CA TYR A 336 -31.95 -22.22 -3.83
C TYR A 336 -33.42 -22.05 -4.16
N ALA A 337 -33.94 -22.94 -5.00
CA ALA A 337 -35.36 -23.07 -5.30
C ALA A 337 -35.78 -24.54 -5.10
N PRO A 338 -37.04 -24.80 -4.68
CA PRO A 338 -37.53 -26.16 -4.52
C PRO A 338 -37.55 -26.89 -5.86
N ASN A 339 -37.28 -28.19 -5.84
CA ASN A 339 -37.37 -29.02 -7.03
C ASN A 339 -38.84 -29.28 -7.41
N GLY A 340 -39.06 -29.44 -8.71
CA GLY A 340 -40.31 -29.94 -9.24
C GLY A 340 -40.58 -31.39 -8.84
N ARG A 341 -41.77 -31.87 -9.19
CA ARG A 341 -42.24 -33.23 -8.91
C ARG A 341 -42.92 -33.87 -10.11
N ILE A 342 -43.07 -35.18 -10.03
CA ILE A 342 -43.88 -35.95 -10.99
C ILE A 342 -45.35 -35.85 -10.59
N ILE A 343 -46.18 -35.44 -11.54
CA ILE A 343 -47.64 -35.41 -11.40
C ILE A 343 -48.26 -36.46 -12.33
N PRO A 344 -48.73 -37.60 -11.79
CA PRO A 344 -49.48 -38.58 -12.56
C PRO A 344 -50.83 -38.02 -13.01
N VAL A 345 -51.10 -38.05 -14.31
CA VAL A 345 -52.37 -37.59 -14.90
C VAL A 345 -53.02 -38.68 -15.74
N ASP A 346 -54.33 -38.58 -15.93
CA ASP A 346 -55.08 -39.38 -16.89
C ASP A 346 -54.88 -38.87 -18.34
N PRO A 347 -55.42 -39.55 -19.37
CA PRO A 347 -55.33 -39.09 -20.76
C PRO A 347 -55.97 -37.72 -21.02
N ASP A 348 -56.88 -37.26 -20.14
CA ASP A 348 -57.53 -35.94 -20.21
C ASP A 348 -56.76 -34.87 -19.42
N ASN A 349 -55.52 -35.17 -19.01
CA ASN A 349 -54.60 -34.29 -18.27
C ASN A 349 -55.09 -33.90 -16.86
N LYS A 350 -55.97 -34.70 -16.27
CA LYS A 350 -56.44 -34.52 -14.90
C LYS A 350 -55.60 -35.35 -13.94
N GLU A 351 -55.22 -34.76 -12.81
CA GLU A 351 -54.40 -35.42 -11.80
C GLU A 351 -55.09 -36.65 -11.20
N LEU A 352 -54.35 -37.74 -11.09
CA LEU A 352 -54.80 -38.95 -10.43
C LEU A 352 -54.75 -38.77 -8.91
N LYS A 353 -55.88 -39.02 -8.23
CA LYS A 353 -56.01 -38.89 -6.78
C LYS A 353 -55.31 -40.03 -6.04
N ASP A 354 -54.84 -39.75 -4.83
CA ASP A 354 -54.22 -40.71 -3.90
C ASP A 354 -52.97 -41.42 -4.46
N VAL A 355 -52.32 -40.81 -5.46
CA VAL A 355 -51.06 -41.29 -6.04
C VAL A 355 -49.89 -40.52 -5.47
N LYS A 356 -48.79 -41.21 -5.14
CA LYS A 356 -47.55 -40.57 -4.73
C LYS A 356 -47.02 -39.66 -5.84
N GLN A 357 -46.74 -38.41 -5.51
CA GLN A 357 -46.08 -37.42 -6.38
C GLN A 357 -44.62 -37.25 -5.93
N PRO A 358 -43.69 -38.08 -6.42
CA PRO A 358 -42.29 -38.00 -6.00
C PRO A 358 -41.67 -36.67 -6.45
N ILE A 359 -41.02 -35.98 -5.51
CA ILE A 359 -40.18 -34.79 -5.78
C ILE A 359 -38.89 -35.26 -6.44
N TYR A 360 -38.36 -34.50 -7.40
CA TYR A 360 -37.07 -34.83 -7.99
C TYR A 360 -35.98 -34.79 -6.94
N LYS A 361 -35.18 -35.85 -6.89
CA LYS A 361 -34.02 -35.91 -6.02
C LYS A 361 -32.89 -35.07 -6.61
N THR A 362 -32.33 -34.16 -5.81
CA THR A 362 -31.17 -33.35 -6.21
C THR A 362 -29.97 -34.24 -6.49
N SER A 363 -29.19 -33.90 -7.52
CA SER A 363 -27.97 -34.62 -7.86
C SER A 363 -26.95 -34.56 -6.71
N ALA A 364 -26.34 -35.69 -6.40
CA ALA A 364 -25.33 -35.79 -5.33
C ALA A 364 -24.03 -35.03 -5.63
N THR A 365 -23.79 -34.63 -6.88
CA THR A 365 -22.53 -34.00 -7.33
C THR A 365 -22.72 -32.64 -7.99
N ASP A 366 -23.97 -32.19 -8.16
CA ASP A 366 -24.27 -30.92 -8.81
C ASP A 366 -25.53 -30.30 -8.20
N ALA A 367 -25.34 -29.26 -7.39
CA ALA A 367 -26.45 -28.57 -6.71
C ALA A 367 -27.43 -27.91 -7.68
N THR A 368 -27.09 -27.73 -8.97
CA THR A 368 -27.98 -27.12 -9.98
C THR A 368 -28.87 -28.13 -10.70
N GLN A 369 -28.67 -29.43 -10.47
CA GLN A 369 -29.28 -30.50 -11.26
C GLN A 369 -30.03 -31.51 -10.37
N VAL A 370 -30.94 -32.26 -11.00
CA VAL A 370 -31.65 -33.39 -10.40
C VAL A 370 -31.17 -34.73 -10.99
N GLU A 371 -31.45 -35.84 -10.32
CA GLU A 371 -31.13 -37.17 -10.81
C GLU A 371 -31.84 -37.49 -12.14
N SER A 372 -31.17 -38.23 -13.01
CA SER A 372 -31.73 -38.72 -14.27
C SER A 372 -32.25 -40.16 -14.15
N GLY A 373 -33.14 -40.57 -15.05
CA GLY A 373 -33.67 -41.93 -15.07
C GLY A 373 -34.56 -42.25 -13.85
N ILE A 374 -35.29 -41.27 -13.34
CA ILE A 374 -36.17 -41.41 -12.17
C ILE A 374 -37.27 -42.43 -12.49
N LEU A 375 -37.43 -43.47 -11.65
CA LEU A 375 -38.47 -44.48 -11.80
C LEU A 375 -39.85 -43.89 -11.54
N LEU A 376 -40.79 -44.21 -12.42
CA LEU A 376 -42.18 -43.77 -12.30
C LEU A 376 -42.96 -44.59 -11.26
N PRO A 377 -43.87 -43.97 -10.49
CA PRO A 377 -44.66 -44.68 -9.48
C PRO A 377 -45.61 -45.69 -10.14
N LYS A 378 -45.73 -46.89 -9.56
CA LYS A 378 -46.77 -47.85 -9.97
C LYS A 378 -48.13 -47.37 -9.48
N VAL A 379 -49.08 -47.19 -10.39
CA VAL A 379 -50.43 -46.74 -10.09
C VAL A 379 -51.42 -47.88 -10.28
N LYS A 380 -52.20 -48.21 -9.23
CA LYS A 380 -53.16 -49.31 -9.28
C LYS A 380 -54.25 -49.04 -10.32
N GLY A 381 -54.47 -49.98 -11.23
CA GLY A 381 -55.50 -49.87 -12.27
C GLY A 381 -55.08 -49.07 -13.52
N TYR A 382 -53.83 -48.62 -13.59
CA TYR A 382 -53.28 -47.87 -14.71
C TYR A 382 -51.92 -48.43 -15.18
N ASN A 383 -51.59 -48.22 -16.45
CA ASN A 383 -50.28 -48.48 -17.05
C ASN A 383 -49.66 -47.17 -17.58
N CYS A 384 -48.34 -47.04 -17.54
CA CYS A 384 -47.60 -45.95 -18.15
C CYS A 384 -46.66 -46.51 -19.22
N ASP A 385 -46.64 -45.90 -20.40
CA ASP A 385 -45.75 -46.32 -21.49
C ASP A 385 -44.27 -45.99 -21.19
N LEU A 386 -44.04 -45.08 -20.24
CA LEU A 386 -42.72 -44.69 -19.76
C LEU A 386 -42.37 -45.48 -18.49
N VAL A 387 -41.10 -45.89 -18.38
CA VAL A 387 -40.56 -46.54 -17.17
C VAL A 387 -39.75 -45.55 -16.32
N THR A 388 -39.04 -44.63 -16.99
CA THR A 388 -38.21 -43.62 -16.36
C THR A 388 -38.39 -42.25 -17.01
N ILE A 389 -38.05 -41.20 -16.27
CA ILE A 389 -37.95 -39.83 -16.81
C ILE A 389 -36.60 -39.18 -16.49
N THR A 390 -36.21 -38.23 -17.32
CA THR A 390 -35.10 -37.32 -17.06
C THR A 390 -35.65 -35.90 -17.14
N PRO A 391 -35.86 -35.20 -16.02
CA PRO A 391 -36.36 -33.83 -16.03
C PRO A 391 -35.41 -32.90 -16.79
N GLU A 392 -35.94 -32.05 -17.67
CA GLU A 392 -35.15 -31.03 -18.37
C GLU A 392 -34.92 -29.79 -17.51
N ASP A 393 -35.86 -29.50 -16.61
CA ASP A 393 -35.82 -28.36 -15.69
C ASP A 393 -36.02 -28.88 -14.25
N PRO A 394 -35.06 -28.66 -13.35
CA PRO A 394 -35.13 -29.15 -11.97
C PRO A 394 -36.26 -28.51 -11.15
N GLY A 395 -36.74 -27.31 -11.52
CA GLY A 395 -37.79 -26.59 -10.81
C GLY A 395 -39.21 -26.80 -11.37
N LYS A 396 -39.34 -27.50 -12.49
CA LYS A 396 -40.64 -27.64 -13.20
C LYS A 396 -41.28 -29.00 -13.00
N ASP A 397 -42.54 -28.98 -12.56
CA ASP A 397 -43.35 -30.20 -12.46
C ASP A 397 -43.54 -30.88 -13.82
N THR A 398 -43.35 -32.20 -13.86
CA THR A 398 -43.55 -33.03 -15.06
C THR A 398 -44.84 -33.81 -14.92
N LYS A 399 -45.78 -33.55 -15.84
CA LYS A 399 -47.00 -34.35 -15.95
C LYS A 399 -46.72 -35.61 -16.75
N VAL A 400 -47.09 -36.76 -16.19
CA VAL A 400 -46.88 -38.08 -16.81
C VAL A 400 -48.22 -38.77 -16.97
N THR A 401 -48.56 -39.15 -18.19
CA THR A 401 -49.86 -39.78 -18.51
C THR A 401 -49.87 -41.26 -18.18
N TYR A 402 -50.92 -41.68 -17.48
CA TYR A 402 -51.22 -43.06 -17.12
C TYR A 402 -52.55 -43.48 -17.77
N LYS A 403 -52.54 -44.60 -18.50
CA LYS A 403 -53.70 -45.15 -19.22
C LYS A 403 -54.42 -46.18 -18.34
N PRO A 404 -55.76 -46.13 -18.20
CA PRO A 404 -56.51 -47.15 -17.48
C PRO A 404 -56.28 -48.54 -18.10
N ILE A 405 -56.09 -49.56 -17.26
CA ILE A 405 -55.97 -50.95 -17.72
C ILE A 405 -57.37 -51.42 -18.15
N LYS A 406 -57.55 -51.75 -19.43
CA LYS A 406 -58.83 -52.29 -19.93
C LYS A 406 -58.90 -53.79 -19.66
N LYS A 407 -60.11 -54.31 -19.52
CA LYS A 407 -60.38 -55.73 -19.21
C LYS A 407 -59.80 -56.69 -20.27
N ASP A 408 -59.64 -56.22 -21.50
CA ASP A 408 -59.09 -56.97 -22.64
C ASP A 408 -57.55 -57.01 -22.64
N ASP A 409 -56.88 -56.19 -21.81
CA ASP A 409 -55.41 -56.18 -21.64
C ASP A 409 -54.92 -57.23 -20.60
N ILE A 410 -55.85 -57.98 -19.98
CA ILE A 410 -55.57 -58.98 -18.94
C ILE A 410 -55.63 -60.40 -19.54
N LEU A 411 -54.48 -61.04 -19.73
CA LEU A 411 -54.40 -62.45 -20.14
C LEU A 411 -54.78 -63.37 -18.96
N VAL A 412 -56.01 -63.91 -18.98
CA VAL A 412 -56.48 -64.89 -17.98
C VAL A 412 -56.28 -66.31 -18.52
N ILE A 413 -55.22 -67.01 -18.08
CA ILE A 413 -55.08 -68.45 -18.35
C ILE A 413 -55.91 -69.22 -17.30
N LYS A 414 -57.01 -69.85 -17.73
CA LYS A 414 -57.75 -70.82 -16.91
C LYS A 414 -57.16 -72.22 -17.12
N VAL A 415 -56.61 -72.82 -16.07
CA VAL A 415 -56.14 -74.23 -16.10
C VAL A 415 -57.18 -75.13 -15.42
N GLY A 416 -57.74 -76.07 -16.18
CA GLY A 416 -58.72 -77.09 -15.73
C GLY A 416 -58.09 -78.46 -15.41
N LYS A 417 -58.77 -79.24 -14.56
CA LYS A 417 -58.35 -80.53 -13.99
C LYS A 417 -58.59 -81.74 -14.92
N ASN A 418 -57.57 -82.61 -15.11
CA ASN A 418 -57.56 -84.09 -14.88
C ASN A 418 -56.74 -84.95 -15.89
N LYS A 419 -55.91 -85.80 -15.27
CA LYS A 419 -55.43 -87.19 -15.55
C LYS A 419 -54.51 -87.49 -16.75
N ALA A 420 -53.58 -88.40 -16.45
CA ALA A 420 -52.26 -88.65 -17.05
C ALA A 420 -52.23 -89.82 -18.05
N THR A 421 -51.20 -89.84 -18.92
CA THR A 421 -50.25 -90.97 -19.14
C THR A 421 -49.14 -90.54 -20.12
N ASP A 422 -47.89 -90.91 -19.77
CA ASP A 422 -46.65 -91.08 -20.57
C ASP A 422 -46.15 -89.90 -21.43
N THR A 423 -45.20 -89.09 -20.96
CA THR A 423 -43.74 -89.33 -20.77
C THR A 423 -42.94 -89.42 -22.08
N GLU A 424 -42.93 -88.33 -22.84
CA GLU A 424 -41.73 -87.77 -23.49
C GLU A 424 -41.79 -86.24 -23.42
N ALA A 425 -41.22 -85.67 -22.36
CA ALA A 425 -40.79 -84.26 -22.18
C ALA A 425 -40.91 -83.85 -20.69
N VAL A 426 -40.13 -84.48 -19.82
CA VAL A 426 -39.89 -83.93 -18.47
C VAL A 426 -38.41 -83.70 -18.31
N LYS A 427 -37.99 -82.45 -18.55
CA LYS A 427 -36.94 -81.72 -17.82
C LYS A 427 -36.79 -80.31 -18.39
N ALA A 428 -37.63 -79.38 -17.93
CA ALA A 428 -37.41 -77.95 -18.12
C ALA A 428 -38.00 -77.13 -16.96
N LEU A 429 -37.66 -77.50 -15.73
CA LEU A 429 -37.73 -76.64 -14.55
C LEU A 429 -36.61 -77.08 -13.61
N GLU A 430 -35.41 -76.56 -13.88
CA GLU A 430 -34.33 -76.28 -12.91
C GLU A 430 -33.09 -75.76 -13.67
N LYS A 431 -33.00 -74.44 -13.85
CA LYS A 431 -31.79 -73.57 -13.73
C LYS A 431 -31.93 -72.24 -14.51
N PRO A 432 -31.26 -71.17 -14.03
CA PRO A 432 -31.61 -69.78 -14.31
C PRO A 432 -30.91 -69.21 -15.55
N ALA A 433 -31.43 -68.05 -15.95
CA ALA A 433 -30.97 -67.16 -17.01
C ALA A 433 -29.44 -66.97 -17.08
N GLU A 434 -28.85 -67.35 -18.21
CA GLU A 434 -27.49 -66.98 -18.56
C GLU A 434 -27.40 -66.82 -20.09
N GLU A 435 -27.75 -65.64 -20.61
CA GLU A 435 -27.30 -65.19 -21.96
C GLU A 435 -27.54 -63.69 -22.27
N ALA A 436 -28.12 -62.90 -21.36
CA ALA A 436 -28.26 -61.44 -21.53
C ALA A 436 -27.09 -60.54 -21.04
N PRO A 437 -26.10 -60.95 -20.20
CA PRO A 437 -25.12 -60.00 -19.67
C PRO A 437 -23.91 -59.72 -20.59
N ALA A 438 -23.66 -60.49 -21.65
CA ALA A 438 -22.47 -60.30 -22.49
C ALA A 438 -22.57 -59.07 -23.42
N LYS A 439 -23.72 -58.84 -24.07
CA LYS A 439 -23.87 -57.72 -25.03
C LYS A 439 -23.89 -56.34 -24.37
N ILE A 440 -24.50 -56.22 -23.18
CA ILE A 440 -24.58 -54.93 -22.45
C ILE A 440 -23.24 -54.56 -21.79
N ALA A 441 -22.44 -55.55 -21.39
CA ALA A 441 -21.10 -55.33 -20.85
C ALA A 441 -20.09 -54.91 -21.94
N GLU A 442 -20.15 -55.51 -23.13
CA GLU A 442 -19.32 -55.14 -24.30
C GLU A 442 -19.60 -53.69 -24.75
N GLU A 443 -20.87 -53.29 -24.78
CA GLU A 443 -21.31 -51.96 -25.24
C GLU A 443 -20.95 -50.86 -24.22
N LYS A 444 -21.06 -51.14 -22.91
CA LYS A 444 -20.55 -50.24 -21.84
C LYS A 444 -19.02 -50.11 -21.86
N LYS A 445 -18.29 -51.18 -22.19
CA LYS A 445 -16.82 -51.17 -22.28
C LYS A 445 -16.34 -50.35 -23.48
N ASN A 446 -17.04 -50.45 -24.62
CA ASN A 446 -16.80 -49.61 -25.80
C ASN A 446 -17.12 -48.12 -25.55
N LEU A 447 -18.21 -47.81 -24.83
CA LEU A 447 -18.53 -46.44 -24.44
C LEU A 447 -17.52 -45.84 -23.46
N LEU A 448 -17.04 -46.65 -22.50
CA LEU A 448 -15.99 -46.23 -21.56
C LEU A 448 -14.66 -45.98 -22.31
N GLN A 449 -14.26 -46.87 -23.23
CA GLN A 449 -13.09 -46.65 -24.09
C GLN A 449 -13.24 -45.42 -24.98
N LEU A 450 -14.40 -45.17 -25.59
CA LEU A 450 -14.65 -43.95 -26.38
C LEU A 450 -14.58 -42.67 -25.53
N SER A 451 -15.07 -42.71 -24.30
CA SER A 451 -14.99 -41.57 -23.36
C SER A 451 -13.53 -41.29 -22.94
N GLN A 452 -12.76 -42.34 -22.66
CA GLN A 452 -11.34 -42.25 -22.34
C GLN A 452 -10.53 -41.75 -23.54
N LEU A 453 -10.82 -42.22 -24.76
CA LEU A 453 -10.16 -41.74 -25.98
C LEU A 453 -10.47 -40.27 -26.29
N LYS A 454 -11.71 -39.81 -26.04
CA LYS A 454 -12.10 -38.39 -26.18
C LYS A 454 -11.38 -37.51 -25.16
N ASN A 455 -11.25 -37.97 -23.92
CA ASN A 455 -10.50 -37.26 -22.87
C ASN A 455 -9.00 -37.21 -23.18
N LEU A 456 -8.42 -38.31 -23.70
CA LEU A 456 -7.02 -38.35 -24.11
C LEU A 456 -6.73 -37.41 -25.29
N LYS A 457 -7.63 -37.35 -26.29
CA LYS A 457 -7.53 -36.40 -27.42
C LYS A 457 -7.62 -34.94 -26.95
N LYS A 458 -8.50 -34.63 -25.99
CA LYS A 458 -8.65 -33.28 -25.43
C LYS A 458 -7.40 -32.86 -24.63
N SER A 459 -6.83 -33.80 -23.86
CA SER A 459 -5.59 -33.55 -23.11
C SER A 459 -4.37 -33.37 -24.02
N ASN A 460 -4.25 -34.16 -25.10
CA ASN A 460 -3.19 -33.99 -26.09
C ASN A 460 -3.31 -32.65 -26.86
N LEU A 461 -4.53 -32.20 -27.16
CA LEU A 461 -4.76 -30.89 -27.79
C LEU A 461 -4.32 -29.75 -26.87
N LEU A 462 -4.65 -29.85 -25.57
CA LEU A 462 -4.21 -28.89 -24.55
C LEU A 462 -2.68 -28.87 -24.39
N LEU A 463 -2.03 -30.04 -24.41
CA LEU A 463 -0.57 -30.16 -24.37
C LEU A 463 0.10 -29.53 -25.61
N GLN A 464 -0.51 -29.70 -26.79
CA GLN A 464 -0.05 -29.09 -28.04
C GLN A 464 -0.17 -27.56 -28.00
N GLN A 465 -1.29 -27.03 -27.50
CA GLN A 465 -1.51 -25.60 -27.32
C GLN A 465 -0.51 -25.00 -26.30
N LEU A 466 -0.27 -25.69 -25.18
CA LEU A 466 0.69 -25.25 -24.17
C LEU A 466 2.12 -25.21 -24.72
N ASN A 467 2.50 -26.22 -25.51
CA ASN A 467 3.82 -26.28 -26.16
C ASN A 467 3.99 -25.19 -27.23
N GLN A 468 2.94 -24.86 -27.99
CA GLN A 468 2.97 -23.71 -28.91
C GLN A 468 3.16 -22.40 -28.15
N HIS A 469 2.43 -22.20 -27.04
CA HIS A 469 2.55 -21.01 -26.20
C HIS A 469 3.95 -20.89 -25.57
N LEU A 470 4.52 -22.00 -25.11
CA LEU A 470 5.87 -22.06 -24.56
C LEU A 470 6.94 -21.70 -25.62
N ASN A 471 6.76 -22.16 -26.86
CA ASN A 471 7.66 -21.83 -27.97
C ASN A 471 7.56 -20.35 -28.38
N LEU A 472 6.36 -19.76 -28.34
CA LEU A 472 6.15 -18.31 -28.51
C LEU A 472 6.87 -17.52 -27.42
N LEU A 473 6.73 -17.91 -26.15
CA LEU A 473 7.41 -17.26 -25.02
C LEU A 473 8.94 -17.36 -25.13
N LYS A 474 9.48 -18.52 -25.53
CA LYS A 474 10.92 -18.71 -25.77
C LYS A 474 11.43 -17.81 -26.90
N SER A 475 10.67 -17.69 -27.99
CA SER A 475 11.00 -16.79 -29.12
C SER A 475 11.04 -15.32 -28.67
N GLN A 476 10.04 -14.89 -27.88
CA GLN A 476 9.97 -13.54 -27.32
C GLN A 476 11.17 -13.22 -26.42
N LEU A 477 11.56 -14.18 -25.56
CA LEU A 477 12.70 -14.04 -24.68
C LEU A 477 14.02 -13.90 -25.46
N PHE A 478 14.17 -14.66 -26.56
CA PHE A 478 15.34 -14.62 -27.43
C PHE A 478 15.47 -13.27 -28.15
N GLN A 479 14.35 -12.72 -28.63
CA GLN A 479 14.29 -11.37 -29.22
C GLN A 479 14.68 -10.28 -28.21
N ASN A 480 14.18 -10.36 -26.97
CA ASN A 480 14.52 -9.42 -25.90
C ASN A 480 16.01 -9.47 -25.54
N LEU A 481 16.60 -10.66 -25.43
CA LEU A 481 18.03 -10.84 -25.19
C LEU A 481 18.89 -10.28 -26.34
N ARG A 482 18.44 -10.43 -27.59
CA ARG A 482 19.12 -9.86 -28.77
C ARG A 482 19.10 -8.33 -28.73
N TRP A 483 17.97 -7.72 -28.35
CA TRP A 483 17.85 -6.28 -28.14
C TRP A 483 18.77 -5.77 -27.03
N LEU A 484 18.86 -6.47 -25.90
CA LEU A 484 19.74 -6.10 -24.79
C LEU A 484 21.23 -6.13 -25.20
N LYS A 485 21.61 -7.12 -26.02
CA LYS A 485 22.97 -7.26 -26.56
C LYS A 485 23.31 -6.13 -27.53
N LEU A 486 22.36 -5.73 -28.38
CA LEU A 486 22.50 -4.58 -29.28
C LEU A 486 22.65 -3.25 -28.51
N GLN A 487 21.86 -3.04 -27.46
CA GLN A 487 21.99 -1.85 -26.61
C GLN A 487 23.35 -1.77 -25.90
N LYS A 488 23.89 -2.91 -25.43
CA LYS A 488 25.26 -2.96 -24.87
C LYS A 488 26.33 -2.61 -25.91
N ILE A 489 26.20 -3.10 -27.14
CA ILE A 489 27.14 -2.79 -28.23
C ILE A 489 27.06 -1.30 -28.60
N LEU A 490 25.85 -0.72 -28.65
CA LEU A 490 25.65 0.70 -28.93
C LEU A 490 26.27 1.60 -27.85
N LYS A 491 26.09 1.25 -26.56
CA LYS A 491 26.75 1.95 -25.43
C LYS A 491 28.27 1.83 -25.45
N LEU A 492 28.84 0.74 -25.96
CA LEU A 492 30.29 0.56 -26.11
C LEU A 492 30.86 1.36 -27.29
N LYS A 493 30.10 1.54 -28.39
CA LYS A 493 30.50 2.40 -29.51
C LYS A 493 30.42 3.89 -29.17
N LEU A 494 29.43 4.31 -28.39
CA LEU A 494 29.27 5.72 -27.93
C LEU A 494 30.30 6.15 -26.87
N LYS A 495 31.05 5.22 -26.27
CA LYS A 495 32.19 5.52 -25.37
C LYS A 495 33.55 5.60 -26.08
N LYS A 496 33.60 5.37 -27.40
CA LYS A 496 34.81 5.39 -28.23
C LYS A 496 34.84 6.55 -29.25
N GLN A 497 33.85 7.43 -29.20
CA GLN A 497 33.87 8.78 -29.76
C GLN A 497 33.97 9.76 -28.59
#